data_AF-A0A258NQY9-F1
#
_entry.id   AF-A0A258NQY9-F1
#
_cell.length_a   1.000
_cell.length_b   1.000
_cell.length_c   1.000
_cell.angle_alpha   90.00
_cell.angle_beta   90.00
_cell.angle_gamma   90.00
#
_symmetry.space_group_name_H-M   'P 1'
#
loop_
_entity.id
_entity.type
_entity.pdbx_description
1 polymer ?
#
loop_
_entity_poly.entity_id
_entity_poly.type
_entity_poly.pdbx_seq_one_letter_code
_entity_poly.pdbx_strand_id
1 'polypeptide(L)'
;MPPQPMTTLALFDLDHTLLDGDGDDLWCRFLLRHGLVDAGMQNQNEQMGADYRAGRVSVEAFSDFYASLLAGRTPAEWPPWQARFVAEEIRHRLPEAARALVTSHRAAGHVLVLTTASNSVIAERSAAELASRTGCRRSWSW
;
A
#
# COMPACT_ATOMS: atom_id res chain seq x y z
N MET A 1 -18.33 35.32 15.04
CA MET A 1 -17.36 34.21 15.08
C MET A 1 -16.40 34.40 13.93
N PRO A 2 -15.08 34.50 14.13
CA PRO A 2 -14.15 34.55 13.00
C PRO A 2 -14.27 33.25 12.19
N PRO A 3 -14.11 33.30 10.85
CA PRO A 3 -14.12 32.11 10.02
C PRO A 3 -13.01 31.18 10.51
N GLN A 4 -13.38 29.93 10.81
CA GLN A 4 -12.40 28.90 11.11
C GLN A 4 -11.55 28.66 9.87
N PRO A 5 -10.22 28.49 10.00
CA PRO A 5 -9.38 28.17 8.85
C PRO A 5 -9.89 26.88 8.20
N MET A 6 -10.25 26.96 6.92
CA MET A 6 -10.68 25.78 6.18
C MET A 6 -9.48 24.86 5.96
N THR A 7 -9.59 23.63 6.43
CA THR A 7 -8.59 22.59 6.21
C THR A 7 -8.96 21.84 4.94
N THR A 8 -8.11 21.90 3.92
CA THR A 8 -8.29 21.11 2.70
C THR A 8 -7.66 19.73 2.87
N LEU A 9 -8.44 18.69 2.59
CA LEU A 9 -7.96 17.30 2.55
C LEU A 9 -7.60 16.91 1.12
N ALA A 10 -6.51 16.20 0.95
CA ALA A 10 -6.12 15.55 -0.29
C ALA A 10 -6.10 14.04 -0.06
N LEU A 11 -7.07 13.34 -0.64
CA LEU A 11 -7.22 11.89 -0.54
C LEU A 11 -6.55 11.26 -1.74
N PHE A 12 -5.67 10.30 -1.47
CA PHE A 12 -4.97 9.53 -2.49
C PHE A 12 -5.31 8.07 -2.33
N ASP A 13 -5.64 7.43 -3.44
CA ASP A 13 -5.57 5.98 -3.56
C ASP A 13 -4.12 5.54 -3.81
N LEU A 14 -3.82 4.25 -3.57
CA LEU A 14 -2.48 3.69 -3.76
C LEU A 14 -2.35 2.94 -5.09
N ASP A 15 -3.02 1.80 -5.18
CA ASP A 15 -2.82 0.81 -6.24
C ASP A 15 -3.33 1.36 -7.58
N HIS A 16 -2.51 1.28 -8.62
CA HIS A 16 -2.76 1.92 -9.93
C HIS A 16 -2.95 3.44 -9.90
N THR A 17 -2.78 4.10 -8.74
CA THR A 17 -2.91 5.55 -8.58
C THR A 17 -1.55 6.20 -8.26
N LEU A 18 -0.99 5.93 -7.08
CA LEU A 18 0.34 6.37 -6.68
C LEU A 18 1.41 5.30 -6.92
N LEU A 19 1.02 4.03 -6.91
CA LEU A 19 1.85 2.86 -7.16
C LEU A 19 1.57 2.33 -8.56
N ASP A 20 2.62 2.11 -9.34
CA ASP A 20 2.54 1.39 -10.62
C ASP A 20 2.41 -0.12 -10.36
N GLY A 21 1.17 -0.55 -10.14
CA GLY A 21 0.81 -1.95 -9.89
C GLY A 21 -0.23 -2.11 -8.79
N ASP A 22 -0.55 -3.36 -8.52
CA ASP A 22 -1.44 -3.82 -7.45
C ASP A 22 -0.56 -4.37 -6.31
N GLY A 23 -0.55 -3.68 -5.17
CA GLY A 23 0.32 -3.97 -4.05
C GLY A 23 0.09 -5.34 -3.43
N ASP A 24 -1.16 -5.79 -3.37
CA ASP A 24 -1.54 -7.08 -2.81
C ASP A 24 -1.10 -8.23 -3.73
N ASP A 25 -1.25 -8.10 -5.05
CA ASP A 25 -0.68 -9.03 -6.04
C ASP A 25 0.85 -9.05 -6.00
N LEU A 26 1.49 -7.87 -5.92
CA LEU A 26 2.94 -7.76 -5.79
C LEU A 26 3.45 -8.45 -4.52
N TRP A 27 2.74 -8.29 -3.40
CA TRP A 27 3.08 -8.95 -2.14
C TRP A 27 2.96 -10.47 -2.26
N CYS A 28 1.85 -10.99 -2.79
CA CYS A 28 1.69 -12.43 -2.98
C CYS A 28 2.81 -13.02 -3.87
N ARG A 29 3.12 -12.38 -5.00
CA ARG A 29 4.19 -12.82 -5.90
C ARG A 29 5.56 -12.73 -5.24
N PHE A 30 5.81 -11.71 -4.44
CA PHE A 30 7.03 -11.60 -3.65
C PHE A 30 7.18 -12.79 -2.69
N LEU A 31 6.12 -13.13 -1.95
CA LEU A 31 6.13 -14.27 -1.04
C LEU A 31 6.37 -15.60 -1.78
N LEU A 32 5.72 -15.80 -2.92
CA LEU A 32 5.91 -16.97 -3.79
C LEU A 32 7.36 -17.12 -4.24
N ARG A 33 7.97 -16.05 -4.79
CA ARG A 33 9.36 -16.07 -5.27
C ARG A 33 10.38 -16.37 -4.19
N HIS A 34 10.11 -15.97 -2.95
CA HIS A 34 10.98 -16.23 -1.80
C HIS A 34 10.64 -17.52 -1.06
N GLY A 35 9.70 -18.33 -1.57
CA GLY A 35 9.31 -19.62 -0.97
C GLY A 35 8.61 -19.47 0.38
N LEU A 36 7.95 -18.33 0.61
CA LEU A 36 7.29 -18.03 1.88
C LEU A 36 5.86 -18.58 1.95
N VAL A 37 5.24 -18.77 0.79
CA VAL A 37 3.93 -19.41 0.62
C VAL A 37 4.03 -20.50 -0.45
N ASP A 38 3.07 -21.41 -0.48
CA ASP A 38 3.05 -22.50 -1.46
C ASP A 38 2.78 -22.00 -2.90
N ALA A 39 3.24 -22.76 -3.89
CA ALA A 39 3.05 -22.44 -5.29
C ALA A 39 1.57 -22.48 -5.75
N GLY A 40 0.69 -23.15 -4.98
CA GLY A 40 -0.75 -23.19 -5.26
C GLY A 40 -1.43 -21.84 -5.06
N MET A 41 -0.81 -20.96 -4.26
CA MET A 41 -1.32 -19.63 -3.95
C MET A 41 -1.42 -18.71 -5.16
N GLN A 42 -0.62 -18.92 -6.22
CA GLN A 42 -0.64 -18.04 -7.39
C GLN A 42 -2.03 -18.00 -8.05
N ASN A 43 -2.61 -19.16 -8.34
CA ASN A 43 -3.92 -19.25 -8.97
C ASN A 43 -5.02 -18.66 -8.08
N GLN A 44 -4.89 -18.85 -6.77
CA GLN A 44 -5.84 -18.30 -5.79
C GLN A 44 -5.77 -16.77 -5.74
N ASN A 45 -4.58 -16.20 -5.79
CA ASN A 45 -4.37 -14.75 -5.83
C ASN A 45 -4.92 -14.13 -7.12
N GLU A 46 -4.65 -14.74 -8.29
CA GLU A 46 -5.19 -14.28 -9.57
C GLU A 46 -6.73 -14.30 -9.57
N GLN A 47 -7.32 -15.39 -9.06
CA GLN A 47 -8.77 -15.54 -8.94
C GLN A 47 -9.37 -14.52 -7.94
N MET A 48 -8.77 -14.37 -6.76
CA MET A 48 -9.22 -13.42 -5.74
C MET A 48 -9.24 -11.98 -6.28
N GLY A 49 -8.15 -11.54 -6.93
CA GLY A 49 -8.09 -10.22 -7.54
C GLY A 49 -9.13 -10.02 -8.65
N ALA A 50 -9.38 -11.04 -9.46
CA ALA A 50 -10.41 -10.99 -10.50
C ALA A 50 -11.83 -10.94 -9.92
N ASP A 51 -12.10 -11.70 -8.87
CA ASP A 51 -13.41 -11.71 -8.21
C ASP A 51 -13.68 -10.43 -7.44
N TYR A 52 -12.68 -9.87 -6.76
CA TYR A 52 -12.81 -8.61 -6.04
C TYR A 52 -13.13 -7.45 -6.99
N ARG A 53 -12.38 -7.33 -8.11
CA ARG A 53 -12.66 -6.31 -9.14
C ARG A 53 -14.04 -6.48 -9.78
N ALA A 54 -14.54 -7.71 -9.87
CA ALA A 54 -15.87 -8.00 -10.38
C ALA A 54 -16.98 -7.87 -9.33
N GLY A 55 -16.67 -7.49 -8.09
CA GLY A 55 -17.64 -7.39 -6.99
C GLY A 55 -18.25 -8.73 -6.57
N ARG A 56 -17.55 -9.85 -6.82
CA ARG A 56 -18.03 -11.21 -6.53
C ARG A 56 -17.64 -11.74 -5.16
N VAL A 57 -16.76 -11.04 -4.45
CA VAL A 57 -16.34 -11.36 -3.08
C VAL A 57 -16.51 -10.14 -2.18
N SER A 58 -16.74 -10.38 -0.90
CA SER A 58 -16.86 -9.29 0.08
C SER A 58 -15.50 -8.72 0.44
N VAL A 59 -15.49 -7.52 1.05
CA VAL A 59 -14.27 -6.87 1.54
C VAL A 59 -13.62 -7.72 2.64
N GLU A 60 -14.42 -8.38 3.46
CA GLU A 60 -13.95 -9.29 4.50
C GLU A 60 -13.25 -10.50 3.89
N ALA A 61 -13.86 -11.14 2.88
CA ALA A 61 -13.26 -12.30 2.21
C ALA A 61 -11.94 -11.96 1.51
N PHE A 62 -11.85 -10.77 0.90
CA PHE A 62 -10.62 -10.24 0.33
C PHE A 62 -9.55 -10.02 1.40
N SER A 63 -9.92 -9.36 2.50
CA SER A 63 -8.99 -9.07 3.61
C SER A 63 -8.48 -10.35 4.27
N ASP A 64 -9.37 -11.32 4.52
CA ASP A 64 -9.02 -12.61 5.12
C ASP A 64 -8.06 -13.40 4.23
N PHE A 65 -8.26 -13.37 2.90
CA PHE A 65 -7.35 -14.01 1.97
C PHE A 65 -5.93 -13.44 2.07
N TYR A 66 -5.75 -12.12 1.97
CA TYR A 66 -4.41 -11.52 2.05
C TYR A 66 -3.80 -11.62 3.45
N ALA A 67 -4.61 -11.60 4.51
CA ALA A 67 -4.15 -11.87 5.86
C ALA A 67 -3.65 -13.32 6.02
N SER A 68 -4.26 -14.29 5.34
CA SER A 68 -3.85 -15.70 5.39
C SER A 68 -2.42 -15.93 4.88
N LEU A 69 -1.91 -15.04 4.01
CA LEU A 69 -0.52 -15.09 3.54
C LEU A 69 0.51 -14.88 4.65
N LEU A 70 0.08 -14.35 5.80
CA LEU A 70 0.92 -14.15 6.97
C LEU A 70 0.99 -15.38 7.89
N ALA A 71 0.20 -16.42 7.61
CA ALA A 71 0.11 -17.61 8.46
C ALA A 71 1.44 -18.37 8.54
N GLY A 72 1.62 -19.09 9.65
CA GLY A 72 2.81 -19.94 9.89
C GLY A 72 4.07 -19.18 10.28
N ARG A 73 4.00 -17.86 10.49
CA ARG A 73 5.12 -17.01 10.96
C ARG A 73 4.69 -16.11 12.09
N THR A 74 5.65 -15.77 12.95
CA THR A 74 5.49 -14.83 14.05
C THR A 74 5.59 -13.38 13.56
N PRO A 75 4.98 -12.42 14.27
CA PRO A 75 5.11 -11.00 13.95
C PRO A 75 6.56 -10.50 13.85
N ALA A 76 7.49 -11.09 14.61
CA ALA A 76 8.90 -10.70 14.63
C ALA A 76 9.67 -11.12 13.37
N GLU A 77 9.17 -12.08 12.59
CA GLU A 77 9.82 -12.56 11.37
C GLU A 77 9.52 -11.67 10.15
N TRP A 78 8.45 -10.88 10.19
CA TRP A 78 8.00 -10.08 9.05
C TRP A 78 8.84 -8.84 8.74
N PRO A 79 9.36 -8.05 9.70
CA PRO A 79 10.03 -6.79 9.40
C PRO A 79 11.17 -6.89 8.36
N PRO A 80 12.06 -7.90 8.40
CA PRO A 80 13.07 -8.08 7.35
C PRO A 80 12.47 -8.31 5.96
N TRP A 81 11.41 -9.12 5.86
CA TRP A 81 10.70 -9.39 4.60
C TRP A 81 9.98 -8.15 4.08
N GLN A 82 9.36 -7.38 4.95
CA GLN A 82 8.72 -6.12 4.59
C GLN A 82 9.74 -5.11 4.04
N ALA A 83 10.90 -4.97 4.71
CA ALA A 83 11.96 -4.09 4.22
C ALA A 83 12.49 -4.52 2.86
N ARG A 84 12.64 -5.84 2.66
CA ARG A 84 13.06 -6.43 1.38
C ARG A 84 12.02 -6.19 0.28
N PHE A 85 10.74 -6.42 0.56
CA PHE A 85 9.64 -6.14 -0.37
C PHE A 85 9.60 -4.67 -0.80
N VAL A 86 9.82 -3.74 0.12
CA VAL A 86 9.87 -2.31 -0.23
C VAL A 86 11.02 -2.00 -1.18
N ALA A 87 12.20 -2.56 -0.91
CA ALA A 87 13.38 -2.37 -1.74
C ALA A 87 13.22 -3.01 -3.12
N GLU A 88 12.67 -4.23 -3.18
CA GLU A 88 12.54 -5.02 -4.41
C GLU A 88 11.34 -4.63 -5.26
N GLU A 89 10.21 -4.23 -4.67
CA GLU A 89 8.93 -4.00 -5.38
C GLU A 89 8.45 -2.55 -5.33
N ILE A 90 8.31 -1.97 -4.14
CA ILE A 90 7.60 -0.69 -3.97
C ILE A 90 8.42 0.49 -4.49
N ARG A 91 9.70 0.58 -4.11
CA ARG A 91 10.50 1.81 -4.32
C ARG A 91 10.55 2.25 -5.79
N HIS A 92 10.72 1.30 -6.70
CA HIS A 92 10.89 1.56 -8.11
C HIS A 92 9.55 1.68 -8.86
N ARG A 93 8.44 1.31 -8.23
CA ARG A 93 7.05 1.43 -8.72
C ARG A 93 6.34 2.70 -8.26
N LEU A 94 7.01 3.56 -7.51
CA LEU A 94 6.50 4.89 -7.15
C LEU A 94 7.09 5.92 -8.13
N PRO A 95 6.39 6.22 -9.25
CA PRO A 95 6.91 7.10 -10.28
C PRO A 95 7.11 8.52 -9.76
N GLU A 96 8.01 9.27 -10.40
CA GLU A 96 8.29 10.66 -10.02
C GLU A 96 7.04 11.55 -10.08
N ALA A 97 6.11 11.27 -10.99
CA ALA A 97 4.82 11.97 -11.07
C ALA A 97 3.98 11.82 -9.80
N ALA A 98 3.90 10.61 -9.22
CA ALA A 98 3.19 10.36 -7.96
C ALA A 98 3.85 11.13 -6.80
N ARG A 99 5.19 11.17 -6.78
CA ARG A 99 5.97 11.91 -5.77
C ARG A 99 5.74 13.42 -5.90
N ALA A 100 5.78 13.94 -7.12
CA ALA A 100 5.53 15.35 -7.41
C ALA A 100 4.11 15.77 -7.02
N LEU A 101 3.10 14.93 -7.28
CA LEU A 101 1.71 15.18 -6.90
C LEU A 101 1.56 15.26 -5.37
N VAL A 102 2.06 14.28 -4.63
CA VAL A 102 2.01 14.30 -3.16
C VAL A 102 2.74 15.52 -2.60
N THR A 103 3.87 15.89 -3.20
CA THR A 103 4.66 17.07 -2.81
C THR A 103 3.90 18.37 -3.07
N SER A 104 3.18 18.50 -4.19
CA SER A 104 2.42 19.72 -4.51
C SER A 104 1.28 19.96 -3.53
N HIS A 105 0.52 18.92 -3.17
CA HIS A 105 -0.53 19.03 -2.15
C HIS A 105 0.05 19.34 -0.76
N ARG A 106 1.24 18.79 -0.42
CA ARG A 106 1.95 19.14 0.82
C ARG A 106 2.34 20.62 0.84
N ALA A 107 2.89 21.13 -0.27
CA ALA A 107 3.30 22.53 -0.40
C ALA A 107 2.10 23.49 -0.34
N ALA A 108 0.92 23.05 -0.81
CA ALA A 108 -0.33 23.79 -0.68
C ALA A 108 -0.92 23.79 0.75
N GLY A 109 -0.28 23.12 1.71
CA GLY A 109 -0.76 23.04 3.09
C GLY A 109 -1.95 22.09 3.29
N HIS A 110 -2.22 21.20 2.32
CA HIS A 110 -3.28 20.21 2.45
C HIS A 110 -2.91 19.13 3.47
N VAL A 111 -3.92 18.58 4.15
CA VAL A 111 -3.77 17.35 4.93
C VAL A 111 -3.86 16.18 3.95
N LEU A 112 -2.80 15.36 3.92
CA LEU A 112 -2.69 14.23 3.00
C LEU A 112 -3.23 12.97 3.67
N VAL A 113 -4.12 12.26 2.99
CA VAL A 113 -4.72 11.01 3.46
C VAL A 113 -4.49 9.94 2.38
N LEU A 114 -3.88 8.82 2.76
CA LEU A 114 -3.81 7.63 1.91
C LEU A 114 -4.98 6.71 2.27
N THR A 115 -5.80 6.35 1.30
CA THR A 115 -6.93 5.43 1.45
C THR A 115 -6.75 4.30 0.45
N THR A 116 -6.71 3.05 0.90
CA THR A 116 -6.47 1.89 0.04
C THR A 116 -7.10 0.65 0.68
N ALA A 117 -7.46 -0.33 -0.16
CA ALA A 117 -7.86 -1.67 0.28
C ALA A 117 -6.66 -2.57 0.62
N SER A 118 -5.45 -2.19 0.15
CA SER A 118 -4.21 -2.91 0.44
C SER A 118 -3.91 -2.96 1.93
N ASN A 119 -3.32 -4.07 2.37
CA ASN A 119 -2.99 -4.26 3.78
C ASN A 119 -1.96 -3.23 4.30
N SER A 120 -1.89 -3.08 5.63
CA SER A 120 -1.09 -2.04 6.28
C SER A 120 0.41 -2.12 5.96
N VAL A 121 0.95 -3.31 5.67
CA VAL A 121 2.35 -3.46 5.26
C VAL A 121 2.62 -2.68 3.98
N ILE A 122 1.74 -2.78 3.00
CA ILE A 122 1.89 -2.09 1.72
C ILE A 122 1.62 -0.60 1.90
N ALA A 123 0.52 -0.25 2.56
CA ALA A 123 0.07 1.12 2.73
C ALA A 123 1.08 1.96 3.53
N GLU A 124 1.48 1.50 4.73
CA GLU A 124 2.40 2.22 5.61
C GLU A 124 3.78 2.41 4.97
N ARG A 125 4.28 1.40 4.27
CA ARG A 125 5.60 1.44 3.65
C ARG A 125 5.62 2.33 2.41
N SER A 126 4.57 2.28 1.59
CA SER A 126 4.42 3.17 0.43
C SER A 126 4.31 4.62 0.89
N ALA A 127 3.51 4.90 1.93
CA ALA A 127 3.40 6.21 2.54
C ALA A 127 4.75 6.71 3.10
N ALA A 128 5.54 5.84 3.72
CA ALA A 128 6.87 6.17 4.23
C ALA A 128 7.85 6.51 3.09
N GLU A 129 7.84 5.76 1.98
CA GLU A 129 8.66 6.04 0.79
C GLU A 129 8.26 7.35 0.09
N LEU A 130 6.98 7.73 0.13
CA LEU A 130 6.50 9.03 -0.36
C LEU A 130 6.88 10.19 0.57
N ALA A 131 7.08 9.94 1.87
CA ALA A 131 7.47 10.96 2.84
C ALA A 131 8.99 11.16 3.00
N SER A 132 9.80 10.10 2.82
CA SER A 132 11.24 10.10 3.14
C SER A 132 12.11 10.96 2.23
N ARG A 133 11.63 11.34 1.05
CA ARG A 133 12.36 12.20 0.09
C ARG A 133 12.02 13.69 0.18
N THR A 134 11.07 14.06 1.03
CA THR A 134 10.74 15.47 1.30
C THR A 134 11.31 15.86 2.67
N GLY A 135 12.27 16.79 2.70
CA GLY A 135 13.03 17.20 3.90
C GLY A 135 12.24 17.90 5.02
N CYS A 136 11.00 17.51 5.29
CA CYS A 136 10.22 18.01 6.42
C CYS A 136 9.33 16.90 6.99
N ARG A 137 9.62 16.50 8.23
CA ARG A 137 8.92 15.44 8.96
C ARG A 137 7.54 15.96 9.40
N ARG A 138 6.49 15.68 8.62
CA ARG A 138 5.10 15.70 9.11
C ARG A 138 4.45 14.35 8.77
N SER A 139 4.08 13.65 9.83
CA SER A 139 3.49 12.31 9.84
C SER A 139 2.17 12.28 9.09
N TRP A 140 1.93 11.17 8.40
CA TRP A 140 0.60 10.78 7.97
C TRP A 140 -0.29 10.57 9.21
N SER A 141 -1.52 11.06 9.16
CA SER A 141 -2.55 10.76 10.17
C SER A 141 -3.46 9.68 9.58
N TRP A 142 -3.61 8.57 10.30
CA TRP A 142 -4.62 7.54 10.05
C TRP A 142 -5.97 8.00 10.61
#